data_AF-A0AA50WIA2-F1
#
_entry.id   AF-A0AA50WIA2-F1
#
_cell.length_a   1.000
_cell.length_b   1.000
_cell.length_c   1.000
_cell.angle_alpha   90.00
_cell.angle_beta   90.00
_cell.angle_gamma   90.00
#
_symmetry.space_group_name_H-M   'P 1'
#
loop_
_entity.id
_entity.type
_entity.pdbx_description
1 polymer ?
#
loop_
_entity_poly.entity_id
_entity_poly.type
_entity_poly.pdbx_seq_one_letter_code
_entity_poly.pdbx_strand_id
1 'polypeptide(L)'
;MSTKTIASATVRAVKKRLLPSRAALVLTSSAVHKVKEIMAKEEGKGYIGLKVGVRQRGCNGLSYTLDYATAKGKLDEEVKQDGVTIIIDKKAQLT
;
A
#
# COMPACT_ATOMS: atom_id res chain seq x y z
N MET A 1 58.22 -27.61 -15.25
CA MET A 1 57.38 -26.66 -16.00
C MET A 1 55.92 -27.10 -15.83
N SER A 2 55.21 -26.59 -14.82
CA SER A 2 53.85 -27.05 -14.48
C SER A 2 52.84 -25.93 -14.68
N THR A 3 52.02 -26.02 -15.72
CA THR A 3 50.96 -25.07 -16.06
C THR A 3 49.73 -25.32 -15.17
N LYS A 4 49.38 -24.36 -14.31
CA LYS A 4 48.12 -24.36 -13.57
C LYS A 4 47.03 -23.69 -14.40
N THR A 5 46.05 -24.46 -14.84
CA THR A 5 44.82 -23.93 -15.45
C THR A 5 43.86 -23.49 -14.34
N ILE A 6 43.48 -22.22 -14.34
CA ILE A 6 42.51 -21.65 -13.39
C ILE A 6 41.12 -21.76 -14.03
N ALA A 7 40.27 -22.64 -13.52
CA ALA A 7 38.88 -22.73 -13.93
C ALA A 7 38.09 -21.58 -13.27
N SER A 8 37.56 -20.66 -14.09
CA SER A 8 36.66 -19.59 -13.63
C SER A 8 35.22 -20.10 -13.65
N ALA A 9 34.62 -20.27 -12.48
CA ALA A 9 33.21 -20.61 -12.35
C ALA A 9 32.34 -19.38 -12.61
N THR A 10 31.64 -19.34 -13.75
CA THR A 10 30.65 -18.30 -14.04
C THR A 10 29.32 -18.66 -13.40
N VAL A 11 28.93 -17.95 -12.33
CA VAL A 11 27.59 -18.10 -11.75
C VAL A 11 26.57 -17.46 -12.68
N ARG A 12 25.63 -18.25 -13.19
CA ARG A 12 24.54 -17.79 -14.04
C ARG A 12 23.52 -17.05 -13.16
N ALA A 13 23.40 -15.75 -13.34
CA ALA A 13 22.46 -14.93 -12.59
C ALA A 13 21.01 -15.37 -12.88
N VAL A 14 20.32 -15.88 -11.87
CA VAL A 14 18.89 -16.21 -11.95
C VAL A 14 18.11 -14.91 -11.84
N LYS A 15 17.47 -14.50 -12.94
CA LYS A 15 16.58 -13.33 -12.99
C LYS A 15 15.38 -13.58 -12.07
N LYS A 16 15.40 -12.99 -10.88
CA LYS A 16 14.30 -13.06 -9.91
C LYS A 16 13.03 -12.56 -10.62
N ARG A 17 12.01 -13.43 -10.78
CA ARG A 17 10.70 -13.00 -11.27
C ARG A 17 10.12 -12.06 -10.21
N LEU A 18 10.02 -10.77 -10.56
CA LEU A 18 9.25 -9.80 -9.78
C LEU A 18 7.78 -10.19 -9.94
N LEU A 19 7.23 -10.93 -8.97
CA LEU A 19 5.79 -11.09 -8.88
C LEU A 19 5.19 -9.72 -8.58
N PRO A 20 4.05 -9.35 -9.20
CA PRO A 20 3.37 -8.12 -8.85
C PRO A 20 3.06 -8.13 -7.35
N SER A 21 3.40 -7.06 -6.65
CA SER A 21 3.01 -6.91 -5.25
C SER A 21 1.49 -6.97 -5.16
N ARG A 22 0.96 -7.81 -4.27
CA ARG A 22 -0.48 -7.82 -3.99
C ARG A 22 -0.86 -6.43 -3.46
N ALA A 23 -2.05 -5.94 -3.85
CA ALA A 23 -2.59 -4.70 -3.31
C ALA A 23 -2.70 -4.81 -1.78
N ALA A 24 -2.35 -3.75 -1.06
CA ALA A 24 -2.34 -3.74 0.41
C ALA A 24 -3.73 -3.99 1.03
N LEU A 25 -4.82 -3.67 0.32
CA LEU A 25 -6.19 -3.98 0.74
C LEU A 25 -7.10 -4.19 -0.47
N VAL A 26 -8.20 -4.90 -0.25
CA VAL A 26 -9.26 -5.15 -1.23
C VAL A 26 -10.57 -4.64 -0.68
N LEU A 27 -11.27 -3.82 -1.46
CA LEU A 27 -12.59 -3.30 -1.11
C LEU A 27 -13.68 -4.22 -1.64
N THR A 28 -14.72 -4.40 -0.83
CA THR A 28 -15.98 -4.99 -1.30
C THR A 28 -16.72 -3.96 -2.15
N SER A 29 -17.63 -4.43 -3.02
CA SER A 29 -18.50 -3.56 -3.81
C SER A 29 -19.28 -2.59 -2.92
N SER A 30 -19.85 -3.07 -1.80
CA SER A 30 -20.56 -2.24 -0.82
C SER A 30 -19.68 -1.15 -0.20
N ALA A 31 -18.42 -1.46 0.11
CA ALA A 31 -17.48 -0.48 0.65
C ALA A 31 -17.16 0.60 -0.39
N VAL A 32 -16.95 0.23 -1.65
CA VAL A 32 -16.74 1.18 -2.76
C VAL A 32 -17.91 2.16 -2.86
N HIS A 33 -19.16 1.64 -2.88
CA HIS A 33 -20.35 2.50 -2.90
C HIS A 33 -20.39 3.45 -1.71
N LYS A 34 -20.08 2.95 -0.51
CA LYS A 34 -20.13 3.78 0.69
C LYS A 34 -19.10 4.89 0.70
N VAL A 35 -17.88 4.60 0.24
CA VAL A 35 -16.83 5.62 0.13
C VAL A 35 -17.20 6.67 -0.91
N LYS A 36 -17.78 6.27 -2.04
CA LYS A 36 -18.27 7.22 -3.06
C LYS A 36 -19.33 8.16 -2.48
N GLU A 37 -20.30 7.64 -1.72
CA GLU A 37 -21.31 8.48 -1.05
C GLU A 37 -20.69 9.48 -0.08
N ILE A 38 -19.70 9.05 0.73
CA ILE A 38 -19.02 9.91 1.69
C ILE A 38 -18.24 11.00 0.97
N MET A 39 -17.53 10.66 -0.11
CA MET A 39 -16.75 11.63 -0.91
C MET A 39 -17.66 12.62 -1.64
N ALA A 40 -18.80 12.18 -2.17
CA ALA A 40 -19.76 13.07 -2.85
C ALA A 40 -20.34 14.13 -1.89
N LYS A 41 -20.51 13.82 -0.60
CA LYS A 41 -20.98 14.80 0.40
C LYS A 41 -19.92 15.86 0.74
N GLU A 42 -18.66 15.51 0.56
CA GLU A 42 -17.51 16.35 0.89
C GLU A 42 -16.89 17.00 -0.36
N GLU A 43 -17.61 16.94 -1.48
CA GLU A 43 -17.20 17.48 -2.77
C GLU A 43 -16.96 19.00 -2.64
N GLY A 44 -15.82 19.47 -3.15
CA GLY A 44 -15.39 20.88 -3.05
C GLY A 44 -14.38 21.20 -1.92
N LYS A 45 -14.11 20.26 -1.01
CA LYS A 45 -13.09 20.47 0.06
C LYS A 45 -11.67 20.07 -0.33
N GLY A 46 -11.46 19.61 -1.57
CA GLY A 46 -10.14 19.26 -2.10
C GLY A 46 -9.54 17.96 -1.55
N TYR A 47 -10.37 17.02 -1.09
CA TYR A 47 -9.90 15.70 -0.67
C TYR A 47 -9.60 14.80 -1.87
N ILE A 48 -8.47 14.09 -1.81
CA ILE A 48 -8.03 13.11 -2.81
C ILE A 48 -8.66 11.74 -2.55
N GLY A 49 -9.00 11.45 -1.29
CA GLY A 49 -9.61 10.18 -0.88
C GLY A 49 -9.67 10.02 0.63
N LEU A 50 -9.89 8.78 1.07
CA LEU A 50 -9.83 8.41 2.49
C LEU A 50 -8.45 7.87 2.86
N LYS A 51 -7.99 8.17 4.07
CA LYS A 51 -6.77 7.64 4.67
C LYS A 51 -7.10 6.63 5.75
N VAL A 52 -6.52 5.43 5.64
CA VAL A 52 -6.55 4.38 6.66
C VAL A 52 -5.33 4.53 7.55
N GLY A 53 -5.58 4.74 8.85
CA GLY A 53 -4.57 4.80 9.90
C GLY A 53 -4.80 3.75 10.98
N VAL A 54 -3.86 3.63 11.90
CA VAL A 54 -3.98 2.85 13.13
C VAL A 54 -3.70 3.73 14.33
N ARG A 55 -4.49 3.59 15.40
CA ARG A 55 -4.33 4.30 16.67
C ARG A 55 -4.29 3.30 17.82
N GLN A 56 -3.48 3.58 18.84
CA GLN A 56 -3.42 2.78 20.07
C GLN A 56 -4.73 2.92 20.85
N ARG A 57 -5.29 1.80 21.30
CA ARG A 57 -6.45 1.73 22.19
C ARG A 57 -6.12 0.87 23.42
N GLY A 58 -6.02 1.50 24.58
CA GLY A 58 -5.79 0.78 25.85
C GLY A 58 -4.41 0.12 25.91
N CYS A 59 -4.29 -0.91 26.78
CA CYS A 59 -2.98 -1.51 27.11
C CYS A 59 -2.34 -2.24 25.93
N ASN A 60 -3.11 -2.98 25.12
CA ASN A 60 -2.59 -3.78 24.00
C ASN A 60 -3.45 -3.69 22.72
N GLY A 61 -4.40 -2.76 22.64
CA GLY A 61 -5.32 -2.67 21.49
C GLY A 61 -4.82 -1.72 20.41
N LEU A 62 -5.14 -2.06 19.16
CA LEU A 62 -5.03 -1.17 18.01
C LEU A 62 -6.41 -1.00 17.37
N SER A 63 -6.73 0.21 16.93
CA SER A 63 -7.97 0.53 16.22
C SER A 63 -7.63 1.18 14.88
N TYR A 64 -8.31 0.76 13.82
CA TYR A 64 -8.23 1.44 12.53
C TYR A 64 -9.00 2.75 12.56
N THR A 65 -8.48 3.77 11.86
CA THR A 65 -9.15 5.06 11.67
C THR A 65 -9.29 5.39 10.19
N LEU A 66 -10.39 6.03 9.84
CA LEU A 66 -10.67 6.53 8.50
C LEU A 66 -10.73 8.05 8.57
N ASP A 67 -9.71 8.71 8.03
CA ASP A 67 -9.58 10.16 8.00
C ASP A 67 -9.65 10.66 6.53
N TYR A 68 -10.03 11.91 6.30
CA TYR A 68 -9.99 12.49 4.94
C TYR A 68 -8.56 12.88 4.57
N ALA A 69 -8.15 12.59 3.33
CA ALA A 69 -6.81 12.87 2.85
C ALA A 69 -6.81 13.99 1.80
N THR A 70 -6.04 15.06 2.04
CA THR A 70 -5.81 16.14 1.07
C THR A 70 -4.55 15.93 0.23
N ALA A 71 -3.60 15.14 0.72
CA ALA A 71 -2.33 14.85 0.05
C ALA A 71 -1.82 13.45 0.42
N LYS A 72 -1.01 12.88 -0.47
CA LYS A 72 -0.30 11.62 -0.23
C LYS A 72 1.05 11.89 0.43
N GLY A 73 1.32 11.22 1.56
CA GLY A 73 2.64 11.23 2.18
C GLY A 73 3.67 10.41 1.41
N LYS A 74 4.96 10.71 1.59
CA LYS A 74 6.07 10.00 0.88
C LYS A 74 6.12 8.49 1.15
N LEU A 75 5.64 8.07 2.32
CA LEU A 75 5.67 6.68 2.78
C LEU A 75 4.26 6.06 2.80
N ASP A 76 3.26 6.81 2.37
CA ASP A 76 1.89 6.33 2.29
C ASP A 76 1.70 5.54 0.99
N GLU A 77 1.02 4.41 1.09
CA GLU A 77 0.64 3.62 -0.07
C GLU A 77 -0.72 4.09 -0.59
N GLU A 78 -0.89 4.09 -1.91
CA GLU A 78 -2.12 4.53 -2.55
C GLU A 78 -2.75 3.35 -3.29
N VAL A 79 -3.97 3.01 -2.91
CA VAL A 79 -4.76 1.95 -3.51
C VAL A 79 -5.91 2.59 -4.28
N LYS A 80 -5.96 2.31 -5.58
CA LYS A 80 -7.05 2.74 -6.47
C LYS A 80 -7.88 1.52 -6.83
N GLN A 81 -9.16 1.56 -6.53
CA GLN A 81 -10.09 0.49 -6.87
C GLN A 81 -11.44 1.09 -7.25
N ASP A 82 -11.99 0.67 -8.40
CA ASP A 82 -13.35 1.02 -8.86
C ASP A 82 -13.67 2.53 -8.85
N GLY A 83 -12.65 3.37 -9.11
CA GLY A 83 -12.75 4.84 -9.12
C GLY A 83 -12.66 5.50 -7.74
N VAL A 84 -12.36 4.74 -6.68
CA VAL A 84 -12.10 5.25 -5.33
C VAL A 84 -10.61 5.20 -5.04
N THR A 85 -10.11 6.26 -4.40
CA THR A 85 -8.73 6.34 -3.92
C THR A 85 -8.70 6.19 -2.40
N ILE A 86 -7.89 5.23 -1.92
CA ILE A 86 -7.59 5.05 -0.50
C ILE A 86 -6.09 5.20 -0.29
N ILE A 87 -5.73 5.95 0.73
CA ILE A 87 -4.36 6.16 1.17
C ILE A 87 -4.13 5.35 2.45
N ILE A 88 -3.04 4.60 2.53
CA ILE A 88 -2.71 3.78 3.70
C ILE A 88 -1.50 4.41 4.37
N ASP A 89 -1.66 4.79 5.63
CA ASP A 89 -0.55 5.23 6.46
C ASP A 89 0.50 4.12 6.56
N LYS A 90 1.79 4.49 6.52
CA LYS A 90 2.90 3.56 6.78
C LYS A 90 2.68 2.72 8.03
N LYS A 91 2.11 3.29 9.10
CA LYS A 91 1.85 2.55 10.35
C LYS A 91 0.80 1.44 10.20
N ALA A 92 -0.09 1.57 9.23
CA ALA A 92 -1.17 0.62 8.97
C ALA A 92 -0.79 -0.44 7.91
N GLN A 93 0.41 -0.34 7.32
CA GLN A 93 0.91 -1.33 6.37
C GLN A 93 1.39 -2.58 7.14
N LEU A 94 0.92 -3.76 6.72
CA LEU A 94 1.48 -5.05 7.12
C LEU A 94 2.72 -5.33 6.26
N THR A 95 3.87 -4.78 6.68
CA THR A 95 5.19 -5.19 6.16
C THR A 95 5.76 -6.27 7.06
#